data_AF-A0A533YJ24-F1
#
_entry.id   AF-A0A533YJ24-F1
#
_cell.length_a   1.000
_cell.length_b   1.000
_cell.length_c   1.000
_cell.angle_alpha   90.00
_cell.angle_beta   90.00
_cell.angle_gamma   90.00
#
_symmetry.space_group_name_H-M   'P 1'
#
loop_
_entity.id
_entity.type
_entity.pdbx_description
1 polymer ?
#
loop_
_entity_poly.entity_id
_entity_poly.type
_entity_poly.pdbx_seq_one_letter_code
_entity_poly.pdbx_strand_id
1 'polypeptide(L)'
;MKYRYLGHLELQPRGSPVALVLDTNFFTDKERDNEFRPSEWDQAIGLLYRYEQWAGLLRYERDMPIDKGGLVQAFAEIQGLWHQDHLVVQDSEFYAALGWLFSTQT
;
A
#
# COMPACT_ATOMS: atom_id res chain seq x y z
N MET A 1 -13.83 23.31 -15.59
CA MET A 1 -12.94 23.00 -14.44
C MET A 1 -12.07 21.83 -14.84
N LYS A 2 -10.79 21.80 -14.45
CA LYS A 2 -9.93 20.63 -14.65
C LYS A 2 -9.94 19.78 -13.36
N TYR A 3 -10.05 18.47 -13.47
CA TYR A 3 -10.18 17.55 -12.33
C TYR A 3 -8.89 16.74 -12.11
N ARG A 4 -8.68 16.31 -10.88
CA ARG A 4 -7.68 15.30 -10.51
C ARG A 4 -8.42 13.97 -10.37
N TYR A 5 -7.96 12.96 -11.09
CA TYR A 5 -8.53 11.62 -11.03
C TYR A 5 -7.68 10.71 -10.16
N LEU A 6 -8.35 9.77 -9.49
CA LEU A 6 -7.75 8.75 -8.66
C LEU A 6 -8.28 7.39 -9.12
N GLY A 7 -7.37 6.49 -9.45
CA GLY A 7 -7.67 5.07 -9.64
C GLY A 7 -7.14 4.29 -8.44
N HIS A 8 -8.01 3.58 -7.74
CA HIS A 8 -7.66 2.75 -6.58
C HIS A 8 -7.97 1.29 -6.88
N LEU A 9 -7.05 0.40 -6.53
CA LEU A 9 -7.21 -1.04 -6.61
C LEU A 9 -6.64 -1.69 -5.36
N GLU A 10 -7.49 -2.44 -4.65
CA GLU A 10 -7.09 -3.25 -3.51
C GLU A 10 -7.41 -4.73 -3.77
N LEU A 11 -6.44 -5.60 -3.49
CA LEU A 11 -6.55 -7.05 -3.55
C LEU A 11 -6.06 -7.65 -2.24
N GLN A 12 -6.99 -8.28 -1.51
CA GLN A 12 -6.69 -8.99 -0.28
C GLN A 12 -7.44 -10.33 -0.23
N PRO A 13 -6.80 -11.42 -0.67
CA PRO A 13 -7.40 -12.75 -0.66
C PRO A 13 -7.80 -13.18 0.76
N ARG A 14 -9.02 -13.71 0.87
CA ARG A 14 -9.57 -14.29 2.10
C ARG A 14 -9.53 -15.81 2.03
N GLY A 15 -9.37 -16.46 3.19
CA GLY A 15 -9.47 -17.92 3.32
C GLY A 15 -8.18 -18.71 3.10
N SER A 16 -7.07 -18.06 2.77
CA SER A 16 -5.76 -18.71 2.65
C SER A 16 -4.85 -18.36 3.84
N PRO A 17 -4.14 -19.34 4.44
CA PRO A 17 -3.13 -19.08 5.48
C PRO A 17 -2.01 -18.16 5.00
N VAL A 18 -1.67 -18.21 3.72
CA VAL A 18 -0.71 -17.30 3.07
C VAL A 18 -1.45 -16.51 2.00
N ALA A 19 -1.32 -15.18 2.00
CA ALA A 19 -1.94 -14.31 1.02
C ALA A 19 -0.97 -13.19 0.59
N LEU A 20 -1.03 -12.83 -0.70
CA LEU A 20 -0.45 -11.59 -1.19
C LEU A 20 -1.50 -10.48 -1.07
N VAL A 21 -1.12 -9.39 -0.43
CA VAL A 21 -1.92 -8.17 -0.31
C VAL A 21 -1.36 -7.14 -1.27
N LEU A 22 -2.23 -6.47 -2.00
CA LEU A 22 -1.85 -5.39 -2.89
C LEU A 22 -2.82 -4.23 -2.70
N ASP A 23 -2.30 -3.04 -2.52
CA ASP A 23 -3.05 -1.78 -2.54
C ASP A 23 -2.29 -0.85 -3.48
N THR A 24 -2.97 -0.29 -4.46
CA THR A 24 -2.34 0.64 -5.38
C THR A 24 -3.26 1.79 -5.76
N ASN A 25 -2.66 2.98 -5.81
CA ASN A 25 -3.31 4.22 -6.18
C ASN A 25 -2.55 4.88 -7.32
N PHE A 26 -3.28 5.29 -8.35
CA PHE A 26 -2.78 6.12 -9.43
C PHE A 26 -3.46 7.47 -9.37
N PHE A 27 -2.69 8.53 -9.44
CA PHE A 27 -3.21 9.89 -9.47
C PHE A 27 -2.87 10.55 -10.80
N THR A 28 -3.75 11.42 -11.28
CA THR A 28 -3.46 12.31 -12.40
C THR A 28 -3.14 13.72 -11.92
N ASP A 29 -2.64 14.55 -12.84
CA ASP A 29 -2.37 15.97 -12.59
C ASP A 29 -3.33 16.83 -13.41
N LYS A 30 -4.05 17.73 -12.73
CA LYS A 30 -5.01 18.66 -13.32
C LYS A 30 -4.34 19.69 -14.24
N GLU A 31 -3.03 19.93 -14.10
CA GLU A 31 -2.33 20.96 -14.86
C GLU A 31 -1.86 20.49 -16.23
N ARG A 32 -2.00 19.18 -16.53
CA ARG A 32 -1.53 18.58 -17.77
C ARG A 32 -2.49 18.75 -18.95
N ASP A 33 -1.91 18.60 -20.13
CA ASP A 33 -2.63 18.62 -21.42
C ASP A 33 -3.54 17.40 -21.59
N ASN A 34 -3.21 16.29 -20.92
CA ASN A 34 -4.03 15.08 -20.85
C ASN A 34 -4.35 14.78 -19.37
N GLU A 35 -5.61 15.00 -18.98
CA GLU A 35 -6.11 14.84 -17.61
C GLU A 35 -6.16 13.38 -17.12
N PHE A 36 -6.08 12.40 -18.04
CA PHE A 36 -6.04 10.97 -17.73
C PHE A 36 -4.63 10.40 -17.65
N ARG A 37 -3.60 11.20 -17.98
CA ARG A 37 -2.22 10.73 -17.87
C ARG A 37 -1.82 10.64 -16.39
N PRO A 38 -1.44 9.46 -15.87
CA PRO A 38 -1.08 9.36 -14.47
C PRO A 38 0.26 10.09 -14.20
N SER A 39 0.38 10.67 -13.01
CA SER A 39 1.50 11.47 -12.53
C SER A 39 2.18 10.85 -11.31
N GLU A 40 1.42 10.18 -10.45
CA GLU A 40 1.90 9.54 -9.23
C GLU A 40 1.38 8.11 -9.16
N TRP A 41 2.21 7.22 -8.63
CA TRP A 41 1.87 5.82 -8.39
C TRP A 41 2.30 5.41 -6.98
N ASP A 42 1.30 5.23 -6.13
CA ASP A 42 1.47 4.73 -4.77
C ASP A 42 1.11 3.25 -4.78
N GLN A 43 1.94 2.43 -4.17
CA GLN A 43 1.71 0.99 -4.09
C GLN A 43 2.19 0.46 -2.76
N ALA A 44 1.41 -0.44 -2.18
CA ALA A 44 1.80 -1.30 -1.09
C ALA A 44 1.61 -2.75 -1.50
N ILE A 45 2.67 -3.54 -1.35
CA ILE A 45 2.64 -4.99 -1.50
C ILE A 45 2.94 -5.63 -0.15
N GLY A 46 2.14 -6.63 0.20
CA GLY A 46 2.25 -7.34 1.47
C GLY A 46 2.25 -8.85 1.29
N LEU A 47 3.02 -9.54 2.13
CA LEU A 47 2.90 -10.96 2.36
C LEU A 47 2.29 -11.17 3.73
N LEU A 48 1.13 -11.81 3.76
CA LEU A 48 0.35 -12.06 4.95
C LEU A 48 0.35 -13.55 5.27
N TYR A 49 0.71 -13.88 6.50
CA TYR A 49 0.62 -15.22 7.06
C TYR A 49 -0.37 -15.23 8.22
N ARG A 50 -1.21 -16.25 8.30
CA ARG A 50 -2.21 -16.45 9.35
C ARG A 50 -2.08 -17.83 9.96
N TYR A 51 -2.13 -17.88 11.29
CA TYR A 51 -2.09 -19.10 12.06
C TYR A 51 -2.93 -18.96 13.32
N GLU A 52 -4.03 -19.72 13.40
CA GLU A 52 -5.02 -19.62 14.48
C GLU A 52 -5.47 -18.17 14.69
N GLN A 53 -5.22 -17.58 15.86
CA GLN A 53 -5.57 -16.20 16.21
C GLN A 53 -4.47 -15.19 15.83
N TRP A 54 -3.37 -15.63 15.25
CA TRP A 54 -2.22 -14.79 14.93
C TRP A 54 -2.16 -14.50 13.44
N ALA A 55 -1.71 -13.30 13.11
CA ALA A 55 -1.28 -12.98 11.76
C ALA A 55 0.04 -12.21 11.78
N GLY A 56 0.83 -12.41 10.73
CA GLY A 56 2.05 -11.65 10.46
C GLY A 56 1.95 -11.03 9.08
N LEU A 57 2.20 -9.72 8.98
CA LEU A 57 2.25 -9.00 7.70
C LEU A 57 3.65 -8.45 7.51
N LEU A 58 4.29 -8.83 6.41
CA LEU A 58 5.45 -8.11 5.86
C LEU A 58 4.94 -7.21 4.75
N ARG A 59 5.10 -5.89 4.87
CA ARG A 59 4.61 -4.92 3.88
C ARG A 59 5.74 -4.03 3.37
N TYR A 60 5.70 -3.74 2.09
CA TYR A 60 6.54 -2.77 1.41
C TYR A 60 5.66 -1.79 0.66
N GLU A 61 5.73 -0.53 1.04
CA GLU A 61 5.02 0.59 0.43
C GLU A 61 6.01 1.48 -0.31
N ARG A 62 5.57 2.04 -1.44
CA ARG A 62 6.35 2.95 -2.28
C ARG A 62 5.43 3.97 -2.91
N ASP A 63 5.71 5.23 -2.61
CA ASP A 63 5.15 6.43 -3.25
C ASP A 63 6.21 6.95 -4.24
N MET A 64 5.81 7.15 -5.50
CA MET A 64 6.69 7.73 -6.49
C MET A 64 5.97 8.58 -7.54
N PRO A 65 6.57 9.70 -7.96
CA PRO A 65 6.21 10.34 -9.21
C PRO A 65 6.61 9.41 -10.36
N ILE A 66 5.70 9.20 -11.31
CA ILE A 66 5.95 8.37 -12.50
C ILE A 66 6.24 9.21 -13.74
N ASP A 67 6.20 10.52 -13.60
CA ASP A 67 6.13 11.45 -14.71
C ASP A 67 7.20 12.56 -14.72
N LYS A 68 7.97 12.65 -13.63
CA LYS A 68 9.10 13.56 -13.43
C LYS A 68 10.06 12.94 -12.40
N GLY A 69 11.31 13.40 -12.42
CA GLY A 69 12.22 13.16 -11.29
C GLY A 69 11.66 13.82 -10.03
N GLY A 70 11.83 13.18 -8.89
CA GLY A 70 11.24 13.64 -7.64
C GLY A 70 11.54 12.71 -6.48
N LEU A 71 10.88 12.99 -5.36
CA LEU A 71 11.05 12.22 -4.14
C LEU A 71 10.35 10.87 -4.31
N VAL A 72 11.12 9.79 -4.23
CA VAL A 72 10.58 8.44 -4.02
C VAL A 72 10.68 8.15 -2.54
N GLN A 73 9.54 7.92 -1.89
CA GLN A 73 9.48 7.46 -0.51
C GLN A 73 9.07 6.00 -0.51
N ALA A 74 9.77 5.19 0.28
CA ALA A 74 9.40 3.80 0.47
C ALA A 74 9.39 3.48 1.96
N PHE A 75 8.47 2.63 2.37
CA PHE A 75 8.31 2.21 3.75
C PHE A 75 8.21 0.70 3.81
N ALA A 76 9.11 0.06 4.54
CA ALA A 76 9.07 -1.39 4.75
C ALA A 76 8.75 -1.66 6.22
N GLU A 77 7.84 -2.59 6.51
CA GLU A 77 7.47 -2.91 7.87
C GLU A 77 7.12 -4.39 8.05
N ILE A 78 7.26 -4.83 9.30
CA ILE A 78 6.73 -6.09 9.79
C ILE A 78 5.72 -5.81 10.88
N GLN A 79 4.56 -6.44 10.79
CA GLN A 79 3.48 -6.33 11.75
C GLN A 79 3.11 -7.70 12.31
N GLY A 80 2.86 -7.74 13.62
CA GLY A 80 2.21 -8.87 14.29
C GLY A 80 0.81 -8.45 14.73
N LEU A 81 -0.18 -9.28 14.43
CA LEU A 81 -1.58 -9.03 14.74
C LEU A 81 -2.14 -10.19 15.57
N TRP A 82 -3.01 -9.87 16.52
CA TRP A 82 -3.77 -10.84 17.30
C TRP A 82 -5.27 -10.64 17.10
N HIS A 83 -5.98 -11.75 17.00
CA HIS A 83 -7.43 -11.85 16.77
C HIS A 83 -7.87 -11.15 15.47
N GLN A 84 -7.38 -11.62 14.32
CA GLN A 84 -7.62 -10.99 13.01
C GLN A 84 -8.71 -11.73 12.21
N ASP A 85 -9.90 -11.13 12.09
CA ASP A 85 -11.08 -11.80 11.49
C ASP A 85 -11.31 -11.48 10.00
N HIS A 86 -10.87 -10.31 9.49
CA HIS A 86 -11.09 -9.93 8.08
C HIS A 86 -9.92 -9.20 7.44
N LEU A 87 -9.81 -7.89 7.69
CA LEU A 87 -8.89 -6.96 7.03
C LEU A 87 -7.65 -6.77 7.90
N VAL A 88 -6.47 -6.69 7.28
CA VAL A 88 -5.23 -6.51 8.02
C VAL A 88 -5.30 -5.15 8.73
N VAL A 89 -5.17 -5.14 10.05
CA VAL A 89 -5.30 -3.99 10.96
C VAL A 89 -6.71 -3.62 11.42
N GLN A 90 -7.73 -3.54 10.55
CA GLN A 90 -9.02 -2.95 10.94
C GLN A 90 -9.78 -3.71 12.04
N ASP A 91 -9.69 -5.04 12.07
CA ASP A 91 -10.43 -5.90 13.01
C ASP A 91 -9.53 -6.59 14.04
N SER A 92 -8.28 -6.13 14.20
CA SER A 92 -7.38 -6.72 15.19
C SER A 92 -7.57 -6.07 16.56
N GLU A 93 -7.75 -6.88 17.59
CA GLU A 93 -7.81 -6.39 18.98
C GLU A 93 -6.49 -5.77 19.41
N PHE A 94 -5.38 -6.34 18.93
CA PHE A 94 -4.05 -5.82 19.16
C PHE A 94 -3.17 -6.00 17.91
N TYR A 95 -2.35 -4.98 17.63
CA TYR A 95 -1.27 -5.10 16.67
C TYR A 95 -0.04 -4.32 17.13
N ALA A 96 1.13 -4.74 16.65
CA ALA A 96 2.39 -4.02 16.78
C ALA A 96 3.14 -4.06 15.46
N ALA A 97 3.77 -2.95 15.08
CA ALA A 97 4.50 -2.81 13.84
C ALA A 97 5.88 -2.19 14.08
N LEU A 98 6.87 -2.64 13.32
CA LEU A 98 8.18 -2.00 13.20
C LEU A 98 8.47 -1.77 11.73
N GLY A 99 8.94 -0.57 11.39
CA GLY A 99 9.20 -0.22 10.02
C GLY A 99 10.36 0.74 9.83
N TRP A 100 10.79 0.83 8.57
CA TRP A 100 11.88 1.65 8.09
C TRP A 100 11.39 2.53 6.94
N LEU A 101 11.66 3.82 7.05
CA LEU A 101 11.40 4.79 6.00
C LEU A 101 12.67 5.04 5.19
N PHE A 102 12.54 4.90 3.88
CA PHE A 102 13.57 5.17 2.89
C PHE A 102 13.10 6.35 2.03
N SER A 103 14.02 7.21 1.64
CA SER A 103 13.73 8.22 0.64
C SER A 103 14.92 8.39 -0.29
N THR A 104 14.63 8.65 -1.55
CA THR A 104 15.65 8.98 -2.56
C THR A 104 15.10 10.06 -3.46
N GLN A 105 15.95 11.04 -3.78
CA GLN A 105 15.63 12.09 -4.73
C GLN A 105 16.33 11.73 -6.05
N THR A 106 15.54 11.43 -7.08
CA THR A 106 16.02 11.04 -8.43
C THR A 106 15.81 12.15 -9.43
#